data_AF-A0A2T8ILS7-F1
#
_entry.id   AF-A0A2T8ILS7-F1
#
_cell.length_a   1.000
_cell.length_b   1.000
_cell.length_c   1.000
_cell.angle_alpha   90.00
_cell.angle_beta   90.00
_cell.angle_gamma   90.00
#
_symmetry.space_group_name_H-M   'P 1'
#
loop_
_entity.id
_entity.type
_entity.pdbx_description
1 polymer ?
#
loop_
_entity_poly.entity_id
_entity_poly.type
_entity_poly.pdbx_seq_one_letter_code
_entity_poly.pdbx_strand_id
1 'polypeptide(L)'
;MAMILRFVNDEGKVMERFLGLNHIEKCTSVALKEALVCMISSHKLSISKLRGQSYDGASNMRREFKDNLSRALQRKDQDKVEAMHLINGVKERLQDTRDNGWEPLFKRVKSFCDKNEIKVPNMDEEVNARGTYARRRQKVTNMHFYNVEIFLAAIDAILTEMNHRFSEVSSELLVCMAALNPRNSFSSFLVDKLVRLAEIYAEDFDVGHILVLPSELREFHFRV
;
A
#
# COMPACT_ATOMS: atom_id res chain seq x y z
N MET A 1 -1.68 20.25 0.86
CA MET A 1 -2.52 19.47 -0.07
C MET A 1 -1.87 19.48 -1.44
N ALA A 2 -1.54 18.30 -1.98
CA ALA A 2 -1.09 18.15 -3.37
C ALA A 2 -2.31 17.87 -4.26
N MET A 3 -2.34 18.47 -5.45
CA MET A 3 -3.43 18.24 -6.40
C MET A 3 -2.88 17.72 -7.73
N ILE A 4 -3.44 16.59 -8.18
CA ILE A 4 -3.12 15.97 -9.45
C ILE A 4 -4.44 15.85 -10.22
N LEU A 5 -4.44 16.32 -11.47
CA LEU A 5 -5.56 16.17 -12.39
C LEU A 5 -5.34 14.95 -13.27
N ARG A 6 -6.31 14.04 -13.26
CA ARG A 6 -6.40 12.95 -14.24
C ARG A 6 -7.48 13.30 -15.25
N PHE A 7 -7.14 13.32 -16.54
CA PHE A 7 -8.08 13.59 -17.63
C PHE A 7 -7.77 12.73 -18.86
N VAL A 8 -8.68 12.69 -19.83
CA VAL A 8 -8.47 12.00 -21.11
C VAL A 8 -8.18 13.06 -22.17
N ASN A 9 -7.10 12.90 -22.94
CA ASN A 9 -6.78 13.82 -24.03
C ASN A 9 -7.61 13.51 -25.29
N ASP A 10 -7.44 14.32 -26.33
CA ASP A 10 -8.18 14.16 -27.59
C ASP A 10 -7.84 12.84 -28.34
N GLU A 11 -6.73 12.18 -27.97
CA GLU A 11 -6.33 10.87 -28.48
C GLU A 11 -6.96 9.70 -27.69
N GLY A 12 -7.81 9.98 -26.70
CA GLY A 12 -8.41 8.96 -25.84
C GLY A 12 -7.46 8.38 -24.79
N LYS A 13 -6.27 8.96 -24.59
CA LYS A 13 -5.29 8.51 -23.60
C LYS A 13 -5.52 9.17 -22.25
N VAL A 14 -5.41 8.38 -21.18
CA VAL A 14 -5.46 8.88 -19.80
C VAL A 14 -4.14 9.60 -19.49
N MET A 15 -4.25 10.85 -19.06
CA MET A 15 -3.15 11.73 -18.71
C MET A 15 -3.27 12.17 -17.25
N GLU A 16 -2.13 12.27 -16.56
CA GLU A 16 -2.03 12.84 -15.22
C GLU A 16 -1.12 14.06 -15.23
N ARG A 17 -1.58 15.15 -14.59
CA ARG A 17 -0.83 16.40 -14.48
C ARG A 17 -0.88 16.91 -13.05
N PHE A 18 0.30 17.11 -12.48
CA PHE A 18 0.44 17.78 -11.20
C PHE A 18 0.08 19.27 -11.35
N LEU A 19 -0.83 19.76 -10.52
CA LEU A 19 -1.31 21.14 -10.52
C LEU A 19 -0.59 22.01 -9.48
N GLY A 20 -0.12 21.40 -8.38
CA GLY A 20 0.65 22.12 -7.37
C GLY A 20 0.40 21.66 -5.93
N LEU A 21 1.09 22.35 -5.01
CA LEU A 21 0.93 22.22 -3.56
C LEU A 21 0.22 23.46 -3.04
N ASN A 22 -0.90 23.27 -2.34
CA ASN A 22 -1.47 24.32 -1.48
C ASN A 22 -1.11 24.05 -0.03
N HIS A 23 -0.60 25.07 0.66
CA HIS A 23 -0.49 25.00 2.10
C HIS A 23 -1.89 25.18 2.72
N ILE A 24 -2.27 24.30 3.64
CA ILE A 24 -3.55 24.37 4.34
C ILE A 24 -3.25 24.17 5.82
N GLU A 25 -3.55 25.17 6.64
CA GLU A 25 -3.28 25.12 8.08
C GLU A 25 -4.13 24.06 8.80
N LYS A 26 -5.37 23.82 8.34
CA LYS A 26 -6.32 22.88 8.94
C LYS A 26 -7.00 22.00 7.90
N CYS A 27 -6.87 20.67 8.02
CA CYS A 27 -7.51 19.69 7.13
C CYS A 27 -9.02 19.50 7.42
N THR A 28 -9.77 20.59 7.55
CA THR A 28 -11.25 20.52 7.66
C THR A 28 -11.87 20.41 6.27
N SER A 29 -13.08 19.86 6.18
CA SER A 29 -13.82 19.75 4.91
C SER A 29 -14.01 21.10 4.21
N VAL A 30 -14.24 22.17 4.97
CA VAL A 30 -14.40 23.53 4.45
C VAL A 30 -13.09 24.07 3.88
N ALA A 31 -12.00 24.02 4.64
CA ALA A 31 -10.70 24.52 4.20
C ALA A 31 -10.15 23.76 2.99
N LEU A 32 -10.37 22.43 2.93
CA LEU A 32 -9.99 21.61 1.77
C LEU A 32 -10.81 21.98 0.53
N LYS A 33 -12.13 22.19 0.69
CA LYS A 33 -12.99 22.65 -0.41
C LYS A 33 -12.52 23.99 -0.95
N GLU A 34 -12.29 24.97 -0.09
CA GLU A 34 -11.84 26.31 -0.50
C GLU A 34 -10.48 26.25 -1.22
N ALA A 35 -9.51 25.53 -0.65
CA ALA A 35 -8.20 25.37 -1.26
C ALA A 35 -8.25 24.70 -2.64
N LEU A 36 -9.16 23.73 -2.83
CA LEU A 36 -9.36 23.03 -4.10
C LEU A 36 -10.02 23.96 -5.13
N VAL A 37 -11.08 24.66 -4.73
CA VAL A 37 -11.77 25.64 -5.59
C VAL A 37 -10.82 26.74 -6.03
N CYS A 38 -10.02 27.30 -5.11
CA CYS A 38 -9.03 28.32 -5.42
C CYS A 38 -7.98 27.82 -6.42
N MET A 39 -7.44 26.61 -6.25
CA MET A 39 -6.40 26.09 -7.13
C MET A 39 -6.92 25.71 -8.52
N ILE A 40 -8.14 25.19 -8.63
CA ILE A 40 -8.79 24.93 -9.92
C ILE A 40 -9.02 26.27 -10.65
N SER A 41 -9.51 27.28 -9.93
CA SER A 41 -9.77 28.61 -10.48
C SER A 41 -8.50 29.33 -10.95
N SER A 42 -7.40 29.22 -10.20
CA SER A 42 -6.12 29.85 -10.57
C SER A 42 -5.53 29.29 -11.88
N HIS A 43 -5.86 28.03 -12.21
CA HIS A 43 -5.46 27.39 -13.46
C HIS A 43 -6.50 27.54 -14.58
N LYS A 44 -7.51 28.41 -14.40
CA LYS A 44 -8.62 28.65 -15.35
C LYS A 44 -9.39 27.37 -15.71
N LEU A 45 -9.39 26.39 -14.81
CA LEU A 45 -10.13 25.16 -14.98
C LEU A 45 -11.54 25.35 -14.43
N SER A 46 -12.53 24.72 -15.07
CA SER A 46 -13.93 24.80 -14.62
C SER A 46 -14.27 23.62 -13.73
N ILE A 47 -14.77 23.91 -12.52
CA ILE A 47 -15.29 22.90 -11.58
C ILE A 47 -16.44 22.11 -12.20
N SER A 48 -17.24 22.71 -13.08
CA SER A 48 -18.35 22.00 -13.75
C SER A 48 -17.91 20.83 -14.63
N LYS A 49 -16.62 20.79 -15.02
CA LYS A 49 -16.04 19.70 -15.80
C LYS A 49 -15.43 18.60 -14.93
N LEU A 50 -15.40 18.76 -13.60
CA LEU A 50 -14.90 17.75 -12.68
C LEU A 50 -15.89 16.57 -12.62
N ARG A 51 -15.40 15.37 -12.96
CA ARG A 51 -16.24 14.15 -13.00
C ARG A 51 -16.12 13.27 -11.77
N GLY A 52 -15.09 13.47 -10.96
CA GLY A 52 -14.86 12.72 -9.76
C GLY A 52 -13.64 13.24 -9.03
N GLN A 53 -13.58 12.93 -7.74
CA GLN A 53 -12.43 13.17 -6.88
C GLN A 53 -11.97 11.83 -6.32
N SER A 54 -10.67 11.58 -6.37
CA SER A 54 -10.05 10.44 -5.69
C SER A 54 -9.27 10.97 -4.51
N TYR A 55 -9.89 10.98 -3.33
CA TYR A 55 -9.16 11.14 -2.08
C TYR A 55 -8.48 9.81 -1.74
N ASP A 56 -7.18 9.83 -1.44
CA ASP A 56 -6.56 8.73 -0.72
C ASP A 56 -7.08 8.80 0.72
N GLY A 57 -8.03 7.93 1.05
CA GLY A 57 -8.59 7.81 2.40
C GLY A 57 -7.59 7.26 3.43
N ALA A 58 -6.37 7.80 3.51
CA ALA A 58 -5.34 7.33 4.42
C ALA A 58 -5.63 7.67 5.89
N SER A 59 -6.41 8.73 6.16
CA SER A 59 -6.65 9.23 7.53
C SER A 59 -7.83 8.58 8.27
N ASN A 60 -8.68 7.79 7.61
CA ASN A 60 -9.86 7.17 8.24
C ASN A 60 -9.82 5.63 8.32
N MET A 61 -8.68 4.99 8.05
CA MET A 61 -8.51 3.55 8.26
C MET A 61 -8.28 3.19 9.73
N ARG A 62 -9.18 3.58 10.63
CA ARG A 62 -9.28 2.99 11.98
C ARG A 62 -10.08 1.68 11.90
N ARG A 63 -9.38 0.58 11.60
CA ARG A 63 -9.84 -0.77 11.94
C ARG A 63 -8.68 -1.55 12.58
N GLU A 64 -9.03 -2.34 13.59
CA GLU A 64 -8.16 -3.03 14.57
C GLU A 64 -6.91 -3.74 14.01
N PHE A 65 -6.89 -4.15 12.73
CA PHE A 65 -5.74 -4.84 12.14
C PHE A 65 -4.58 -3.93 11.68
N LYS A 66 -4.77 -2.60 11.63
CA LYS A 66 -3.83 -1.64 11.02
C LYS A 66 -3.38 -0.49 11.93
N ASP A 67 -3.74 -0.46 13.21
CA ASP A 67 -3.46 0.72 14.04
C ASP A 67 -1.94 0.94 14.22
N ASN A 68 -1.15 -0.12 14.37
CA ASN A 68 0.30 0.00 14.53
C ASN A 68 1.01 0.35 13.22
N LEU A 69 0.76 -0.37 12.12
CA LEU A 69 1.40 -0.09 10.83
C LEU A 69 0.97 1.27 10.26
N SER A 70 -0.31 1.61 10.35
CA SER A 70 -0.81 2.90 9.87
C SER A 70 -0.23 4.06 10.67
N ARG A 71 -0.18 3.94 12.01
CA ARG A 71 0.39 4.97 12.88
C ARG A 71 1.91 5.07 12.74
N ALA A 72 2.57 3.94 12.49
CA ALA A 72 3.98 3.87 12.16
C ALA A 72 4.28 4.64 10.88
N LEU A 73 3.68 4.26 9.75
CA LEU A 73 3.92 4.88 8.43
C LEU A 73 3.57 6.37 8.36
N GLN A 74 2.75 6.87 9.29
CA GLN A 74 2.34 8.28 9.36
C GLN A 74 3.26 9.16 10.23
N ARG A 75 4.25 8.58 10.93
CA ARG A 75 5.22 9.34 11.74
C ARG A 75 6.31 9.95 10.87
N LYS A 76 6.60 11.25 11.08
CA LYS A 76 7.64 12.00 10.34
C LYS A 76 9.07 11.58 10.72
N ASP A 77 9.19 10.85 11.82
CA ASP A 77 10.40 10.51 12.53
C ASP A 77 10.70 9.00 12.48
N GLN A 78 10.05 8.26 11.58
CA GLN A 78 10.20 6.81 11.52
C GLN A 78 11.55 6.37 10.95
N ASP A 79 12.14 5.38 11.61
CA ASP A 79 13.19 4.56 11.02
C ASP A 79 12.57 3.74 9.88
N LYS A 80 13.06 3.95 8.66
CA LYS A 80 12.56 3.25 7.46
C LYS A 80 12.72 1.74 7.59
N VAL A 81 13.70 1.26 8.37
CA VAL A 81 13.90 -0.17 8.66
C VAL A 81 12.77 -0.74 9.51
N GLU A 82 12.34 0.00 10.53
CA GLU A 82 11.23 -0.41 11.41
C GLU A 82 9.90 -0.50 10.64
N ALA A 83 9.66 0.42 9.71
CA ALA A 83 8.50 0.36 8.82
C ALA A 83 8.48 -0.92 7.97
N MET A 84 9.64 -1.39 7.50
CA MET A 84 9.76 -2.61 6.71
C MET A 84 9.47 -3.87 7.52
N HIS A 85 9.98 -3.95 8.75
CA HIS A 85 9.65 -5.07 9.64
C HIS A 85 8.14 -5.17 9.89
N LEU A 86 7.47 -4.04 10.06
CA LEU A 86 6.01 -4.02 10.21
C LEU A 86 5.28 -4.45 8.92
N ILE A 87 5.75 -4.06 7.75
CA ILE A 87 5.18 -4.49 6.46
C ILE A 87 5.31 -6.01 6.30
N ASN A 88 6.49 -6.56 6.58
CA ASN A 88 6.73 -8.00 6.51
C ASN A 88 5.85 -8.76 7.50
N GLY A 89 5.77 -8.30 8.75
CA GLY A 89 4.87 -8.89 9.74
C GLY A 89 3.40 -8.84 9.32
N VAL A 90 2.95 -7.80 8.62
CA VAL A 90 1.59 -7.76 8.07
C VAL A 90 1.40 -8.77 6.93
N LYS A 91 2.39 -8.92 6.04
CA LYS A 91 2.35 -9.94 4.97
C LYS A 91 2.26 -11.35 5.54
N GLU A 92 3.09 -11.67 6.54
CA GLU A 92 3.10 -12.96 7.22
C GLU A 92 1.75 -13.26 7.87
N ARG A 93 1.14 -12.31 8.59
CA ARG A 93 -0.18 -12.51 9.19
C ARG A 93 -1.29 -12.66 8.15
N LEU A 94 -1.21 -11.96 7.02
CA LEU A 94 -2.18 -12.13 5.93
C LEU A 94 -2.05 -13.51 5.30
N GLN A 95 -0.83 -14.02 5.13
CA GLN A 95 -0.57 -15.38 4.67
C GLN A 95 -1.10 -16.42 5.66
N ASP A 96 -0.85 -16.25 6.96
CA ASP A 96 -1.42 -17.13 7.98
C ASP A 96 -2.96 -17.09 8.01
N THR A 97 -3.55 -15.90 7.86
CA THR A 97 -5.00 -15.76 7.75
C THR A 97 -5.54 -16.49 6.52
N ARG A 98 -4.82 -16.46 5.39
CA ARG A 98 -5.19 -17.18 4.18
C ARG A 98 -5.18 -18.68 4.39
N ASP A 99 -4.11 -19.20 4.99
CA ASP A 99 -3.85 -20.64 5.05
C ASP A 99 -4.60 -21.31 6.22
N ASN A 100 -4.70 -20.62 7.37
CA ASN A 100 -5.26 -21.16 8.61
C ASN A 100 -6.47 -20.39 9.16
N GLY A 101 -6.78 -19.21 8.61
CA GLY A 101 -7.78 -18.29 9.17
C GLY A 101 -9.23 -18.59 8.83
N TRP A 102 -9.51 -19.46 7.86
CA TRP A 102 -10.88 -19.78 7.45
C TRP A 102 -11.69 -20.42 8.59
N GLU A 103 -11.21 -21.52 9.15
CA GLU A 103 -11.97 -22.29 10.14
C GLU A 103 -12.27 -21.47 11.42
N PRO A 104 -11.29 -20.75 12.01
CA PRO A 104 -11.56 -19.85 13.14
C PRO A 104 -12.56 -18.74 12.81
N LEU A 105 -12.45 -18.14 11.62
CA LEU A 105 -13.38 -17.10 11.17
C LEU A 105 -14.78 -17.66 11.00
N PHE A 106 -14.91 -18.80 10.33
CA PHE A 106 -16.18 -19.44 10.06
C PHE A 106 -16.90 -19.81 11.36
N LYS A 107 -16.19 -20.41 12.33
CA LYS A 107 -16.72 -20.69 13.66
C LYS A 107 -17.21 -19.42 14.37
N ARG A 108 -16.44 -18.33 14.29
CA ARG A 108 -16.80 -17.05 14.90
C ARG A 108 -18.04 -16.43 14.25
N VAL A 109 -18.14 -16.48 12.92
CA VAL A 109 -19.29 -16.00 12.15
C VAL A 109 -20.53 -16.84 12.48
N LYS A 110 -20.40 -18.16 12.53
CA LYS A 110 -21.51 -19.05 12.89
C LYS A 110 -22.03 -18.74 14.30
N SER A 111 -21.14 -18.63 15.29
CA SER A 111 -21.52 -18.24 16.65
C SER A 111 -22.18 -16.86 16.72
N PHE A 112 -21.71 -15.90 15.92
CA PHE A 112 -22.35 -14.60 15.80
C PHE A 112 -23.76 -14.71 15.19
N CYS A 113 -23.94 -15.49 14.13
CA CYS A 113 -25.24 -15.72 13.51
C CYS A 113 -26.22 -16.38 14.49
N ASP A 114 -25.80 -17.43 15.19
CA ASP A 114 -26.61 -18.15 16.18
C ASP A 114 -27.07 -17.19 17.30
N LYS A 115 -26.16 -16.32 17.79
CA LYS A 115 -26.46 -15.35 18.84
C LYS A 115 -27.46 -14.27 18.40
N ASN A 116 -27.51 -13.95 17.11
CA ASN A 116 -28.38 -12.90 16.57
C ASN A 116 -29.57 -13.46 15.76
N GLU A 117 -29.85 -14.77 15.88
CA GLU A 117 -30.93 -15.46 15.17
C GLU A 117 -30.86 -15.30 13.64
N ILE A 118 -29.65 -15.12 13.09
CA ILE A 118 -29.41 -15.03 11.66
C ILE A 118 -29.31 -16.45 11.11
N LYS A 119 -30.21 -16.81 10.18
CA LYS A 119 -30.21 -18.12 9.54
C LYS A 119 -28.92 -18.33 8.73
N VAL A 120 -28.13 -19.32 9.13
CA VAL A 120 -26.93 -19.75 8.38
C VAL A 120 -27.36 -20.61 7.19
N PRO A 121 -26.91 -20.31 5.96
CA PRO A 121 -27.17 -21.14 4.78
C PRO A 121 -26.62 -22.57 4.93
N ASN A 122 -27.23 -23.53 4.25
CA ASN A 122 -26.69 -24.88 4.20
C ASN A 122 -25.37 -24.87 3.40
N MET A 123 -24.27 -25.23 4.05
CA MET A 123 -22.93 -25.16 3.44
C MET A 123 -22.71 -26.19 2.33
N ASP A 124 -23.49 -27.27 2.33
CA ASP A 124 -23.46 -28.33 1.30
C ASP A 124 -24.40 -28.03 0.13
N GLU A 125 -25.23 -26.99 0.24
CA GLU A 125 -26.14 -26.58 -0.84
C GLU A 125 -25.35 -25.97 -2.01
N GLU A 126 -25.70 -26.39 -3.22
CA GLU A 126 -25.11 -25.89 -4.44
C GLU A 126 -25.65 -24.51 -4.83
N VAL A 127 -24.75 -23.57 -5.01
CA VAL A 127 -24.99 -22.23 -5.54
C VAL A 127 -24.28 -22.03 -6.88
N ASN A 128 -24.69 -21.01 -7.62
CA ASN A 128 -24.00 -20.63 -8.84
C ASN A 128 -22.68 -19.94 -8.48
N ALA A 129 -21.57 -20.34 -9.11
CA ALA A 129 -20.30 -19.63 -9.01
C ALA A 129 -20.45 -18.17 -9.50
N ARG A 130 -19.73 -17.22 -8.88
CA ARG A 130 -19.73 -15.82 -9.35
C ARG A 130 -19.11 -15.70 -10.74
N GLY A 131 -19.64 -14.79 -11.54
CA GLY A 131 -19.05 -14.39 -12.82
C GLY A 131 -19.31 -15.34 -14.00
N THR A 132 -20.08 -16.42 -13.82
CA THR A 132 -20.46 -17.28 -14.94
C THR A 132 -21.72 -16.75 -15.63
N TYR A 133 -21.61 -16.45 -16.93
CA TYR A 133 -22.76 -16.18 -17.79
C TYR A 133 -23.78 -17.32 -17.65
N ALA A 134 -25.08 -16.99 -17.64
CA ALA A 134 -26.20 -17.91 -17.40
C ALA A 134 -26.20 -19.24 -18.20
N ARG A 135 -25.35 -19.36 -19.24
CA ARG A 135 -25.18 -20.54 -20.10
C ARG A 135 -24.14 -21.57 -19.61
N ARG A 136 -23.30 -21.27 -18.61
CA ARG A 136 -22.37 -22.24 -17.99
C ARG A 136 -22.65 -22.29 -16.49
N ARG A 137 -23.63 -23.10 -16.07
CA ARG A 137 -23.97 -23.32 -14.66
C ARG A 137 -22.95 -24.25 -14.01
N GLN A 138 -21.77 -23.72 -13.70
CA GLN A 138 -20.87 -24.44 -12.80
C GLN A 138 -21.37 -24.17 -11.39
N LYS A 139 -21.85 -25.23 -10.76
CA LYS A 139 -22.37 -25.18 -9.40
C LYS A 139 -21.25 -25.49 -8.43
N VAL A 140 -21.19 -24.72 -7.35
CA VAL A 140 -20.24 -24.88 -6.26
C VAL A 140 -21.02 -24.91 -4.96
N THR A 141 -20.50 -25.57 -3.93
CA THR A 141 -21.16 -25.54 -2.62
C THR A 141 -21.07 -24.15 -2.00
N ASN A 142 -22.00 -23.80 -1.11
CA ASN A 142 -21.91 -22.58 -0.30
C ASN A 142 -20.57 -22.49 0.44
N MET A 143 -20.06 -23.62 0.95
CA MET A 143 -18.73 -23.66 1.58
C MET A 143 -17.63 -23.20 0.61
N HIS A 144 -17.62 -23.72 -0.61
CA HIS A 144 -16.64 -23.33 -1.63
C HIS A 144 -16.79 -21.86 -2.01
N PHE A 145 -18.03 -21.41 -2.22
CA PHE A 145 -18.32 -20.03 -2.59
C PHE A 145 -17.76 -19.03 -1.55
N TYR A 146 -18.07 -19.21 -0.27
CA TYR A 146 -17.62 -18.28 0.76
C TYR A 146 -16.12 -18.40 1.06
N ASN A 147 -15.58 -19.62 1.09
CA ASN A 147 -14.16 -19.82 1.38
C ASN A 147 -13.29 -19.37 0.20
N VAL A 148 -13.53 -19.91 -0.99
CA VAL A 148 -12.63 -19.73 -2.13
C VAL A 148 -12.94 -18.43 -2.87
N GLU A 149 -14.19 -18.21 -3.29
CA GLU A 149 -14.52 -17.08 -4.16
C GLU A 149 -14.59 -15.74 -3.42
N ILE A 150 -14.75 -15.76 -2.09
CA ILE A 150 -14.84 -14.54 -1.27
C ILE A 150 -13.63 -14.40 -0.36
N PHE A 151 -13.41 -15.34 0.56
CA PHE A 151 -12.39 -15.18 1.60
C PHE A 151 -10.97 -15.24 1.03
N LEU A 152 -10.61 -16.32 0.32
CA LEU A 152 -9.30 -16.46 -0.30
C LEU A 152 -9.09 -15.38 -1.37
N ALA A 153 -10.07 -15.16 -2.25
CA ALA A 153 -9.98 -14.13 -3.28
C ALA A 153 -9.70 -12.72 -2.72
N ALA A 154 -10.32 -12.36 -1.59
CA ALA A 154 -10.09 -11.06 -0.95
C ALA A 154 -8.69 -10.96 -0.34
N ILE A 155 -8.22 -12.01 0.33
CA ILE A 155 -6.88 -12.02 0.94
C ILE A 155 -5.80 -12.03 -0.14
N ASP A 156 -5.98 -12.84 -1.18
CA ASP A 156 -5.07 -12.93 -2.33
C ASP A 156 -4.94 -11.57 -3.01
N ALA A 157 -6.05 -10.86 -3.25
CA ALA A 157 -6.01 -9.52 -3.82
C ALA A 157 -5.21 -8.54 -2.94
N ILE A 158 -5.36 -8.61 -1.62
CA ILE A 158 -4.60 -7.75 -0.68
C ILE A 158 -3.11 -8.13 -0.70
N LEU A 159 -2.78 -9.42 -0.68
CA LEU A 159 -1.40 -9.91 -0.72
C LEU A 159 -0.72 -9.51 -2.03
N THR A 160 -1.39 -9.67 -3.18
CA THR A 160 -0.89 -9.22 -4.49
C THR A 160 -0.59 -7.74 -4.49
N GLU A 161 -1.53 -6.89 -4.02
CA GLU A 161 -1.31 -5.45 -3.94
C GLU A 161 -0.16 -5.08 -2.99
N MET A 162 -0.04 -5.78 -1.86
CA MET A 162 1.07 -5.58 -0.92
C MET A 162 2.42 -5.97 -1.53
N ASN A 163 2.47 -7.04 -2.31
CA ASN A 163 3.70 -7.48 -2.97
C ASN A 163 4.08 -6.57 -4.14
N HIS A 164 3.11 -6.05 -4.89
CA HIS A 164 3.37 -5.05 -5.93
C HIS A 164 3.88 -3.72 -5.34
N ARG A 165 3.28 -3.25 -4.25
CA ARG A 165 3.65 -1.98 -3.61
C ARG A 165 4.95 -2.04 -2.82
N PHE A 166 5.27 -3.20 -2.25
CA PHE A 166 6.46 -3.46 -1.44
C PHE A 166 7.17 -4.70 -1.98
N SER A 167 7.70 -4.59 -3.20
CA SER A 167 8.51 -5.64 -3.82
C SER A 167 9.82 -5.86 -3.05
N GLU A 168 10.47 -6.99 -3.27
CA GLU A 168 11.77 -7.32 -2.69
C GLU A 168 12.81 -6.23 -2.99
N VAL A 169 12.86 -5.73 -4.23
CA VAL A 169 13.74 -4.62 -4.65
C VAL A 169 13.42 -3.33 -3.91
N SER A 170 12.15 -2.96 -3.78
CA SER A 170 11.77 -1.74 -3.04
C SER A 170 12.07 -1.84 -1.55
N SER A 171 11.97 -3.05 -1.00
CA SER A 171 12.28 -3.38 0.39
C SER A 171 13.79 -3.29 0.65
N GLU A 172 14.59 -3.89 -0.24
CA GLU A 172 16.05 -3.86 -0.19
C GLU A 172 16.58 -2.44 -0.36
N LEU A 173 16.03 -1.68 -1.31
CA LEU A 173 16.38 -0.29 -1.55
C LEU A 173 16.09 0.60 -0.34
N LEU A 174 14.95 0.43 0.32
CA LEU A 174 14.60 1.17 1.53
C LEU A 174 15.52 0.84 2.72
N VAL A 175 15.88 -0.44 2.88
CA VAL A 175 16.86 -0.88 3.89
C VAL A 175 18.23 -0.26 3.61
N CYS A 176 18.66 -0.26 2.35
CA CYS A 176 19.93 0.32 1.97
C CYS A 176 19.96 1.84 2.15
N MET A 177 18.88 2.55 1.80
CA MET A 177 18.74 3.98 2.04
C MET A 177 18.74 4.36 3.54
N ALA A 178 18.34 3.44 4.43
CA ALA A 178 18.39 3.70 5.87
C ALA A 178 19.84 3.78 6.41
N ALA A 179 20.81 3.22 5.69
CA ALA A 179 22.22 3.40 6.02
C ALA A 179 22.72 4.85 5.82
N LEU A 180 21.98 5.69 5.10
CA LEU A 180 22.26 7.13 4.97
C LEU A 180 21.54 7.99 6.03
N ASN A 181 20.92 7.39 7.05
CA ASN A 181 20.20 8.14 8.07
C ASN A 181 21.17 8.97 8.92
N PRO A 182 21.08 10.31 8.92
CA PRO A 182 22.03 11.18 9.63
C PRO A 182 21.83 11.19 11.17
N ARG A 183 20.82 10.49 11.70
CA ARG A 183 20.58 10.43 13.15
C ARG A 183 21.79 9.86 13.89
N ASN A 184 22.04 10.41 15.09
CA ASN A 184 23.11 9.97 16.00
C ASN A 184 24.46 9.85 15.28
N SER A 185 24.82 10.84 14.46
CA SER A 185 26.05 10.85 13.65
C SER A 185 26.18 9.62 12.76
N PHE A 186 25.14 9.34 11.97
CA PHE A 186 25.11 8.20 11.06
C PHE A 186 25.29 6.84 11.76
N SER A 187 24.66 6.62 12.92
CA SER A 187 24.83 5.38 13.69
C SER A 187 24.37 4.11 12.96
N SER A 188 23.54 4.24 11.92
CA SER A 188 23.07 3.13 11.08
C SER A 188 23.89 2.97 9.79
N PHE A 189 25.02 3.66 9.65
CA PHE A 189 25.88 3.61 8.46
C PHE A 189 26.49 2.23 8.28
N LEU A 190 26.12 1.57 7.19
CA LEU A 190 26.63 0.26 6.81
C LEU A 190 27.12 0.33 5.36
N VAL A 191 28.44 0.27 5.19
CA VAL A 191 29.11 0.35 3.88
C VAL A 191 28.55 -0.71 2.93
N ASP A 192 28.40 -1.95 3.39
CA ASP A 192 27.90 -3.06 2.55
C ASP A 192 26.49 -2.79 2.02
N LYS A 193 25.64 -2.09 2.79
CA LYS A 193 24.29 -1.72 2.36
C LYS A 193 24.31 -0.61 1.32
N LEU A 194 25.25 0.32 1.40
CA LEU A 194 25.39 1.39 0.42
C LEU A 194 26.04 0.92 -0.88
N VAL A 195 26.98 -0.03 -0.79
CA VAL A 195 27.53 -0.74 -1.96
C VAL A 195 26.41 -1.53 -2.64
N ARG A 196 25.59 -2.24 -1.86
CA ARG A 196 24.40 -2.93 -2.40
C ARG A 196 23.42 -1.97 -3.07
N LEU A 197 23.24 -0.76 -2.54
CA LEU A 197 22.44 0.28 -3.19
C LEU A 197 23.00 0.67 -4.56
N ALA A 198 24.33 0.83 -4.67
CA ALA A 198 24.98 1.12 -5.93
C ALA A 198 24.87 -0.03 -6.94
N GLU A 199 24.88 -1.29 -6.47
CA GLU A 199 24.62 -2.46 -7.33
C GLU A 199 23.17 -2.51 -7.86
N ILE A 200 22.18 -2.07 -7.06
CA ILE A 200 20.78 -1.95 -7.52
C ILE A 200 20.68 -0.92 -8.67
N TYR A 201 21.53 0.10 -8.66
CA TYR A 201 21.65 1.13 -9.69
C TYR A 201 22.90 0.94 -10.55
N ALA A 202 23.33 -0.30 -10.82
CA ALA A 202 24.59 -0.57 -11.51
C ALA A 202 24.71 0.09 -12.90
N GLU A 203 23.59 0.39 -13.57
CA GLU A 203 23.59 1.12 -14.85
C GLU A 203 24.07 2.58 -14.72
N ASP A 204 23.98 3.17 -13.51
CA ASP A 204 24.40 4.54 -13.22
C ASP A 204 25.88 4.65 -12.81
N PHE A 205 26.59 3.52 -12.63
CA PHE A 205 27.98 3.48 -12.17
C PHE A 205 28.87 2.71 -13.15
N ASP A 206 30.11 3.20 -13.32
CA ASP A 206 31.16 2.39 -13.94
C ASP A 206 31.62 1.29 -12.97
N VAL A 207 32.06 0.15 -13.51
CA VAL A 207 32.56 -0.99 -12.72
C VAL A 207 33.73 -0.56 -11.83
N GLY A 208 34.57 0.36 -12.32
CA GLY A 208 35.65 0.96 -11.54
C GLY A 208 35.15 1.76 -10.33
N HIS A 209 34.05 2.50 -10.46
CA HIS A 209 33.46 3.26 -9.36
C HIS A 209 32.88 2.35 -8.27
N ILE A 210 32.17 1.28 -8.65
CA ILE A 210 31.62 0.32 -7.66
C ILE A 210 32.74 -0.36 -6.86
N LEU A 211 33.90 -0.65 -7.48
CA LEU A 211 35.04 -1.29 -6.81
C LEU A 211 35.72 -0.38 -5.77
N VAL A 212 35.73 0.94 -6.00
CA VAL A 212 36.41 1.90 -5.12
C VAL A 212 35.46 2.45 -4.03
N LEU A 213 34.15 2.42 -4.30
CA LEU A 213 33.08 2.92 -3.42
C LEU A 213 33.17 2.44 -1.95
N PRO A 214 33.50 1.17 -1.61
CA PRO A 214 33.60 0.76 -0.22
C PRO A 214 34.67 1.52 0.56
N SER A 215 35.79 1.87 -0.08
CA SER A 215 36.88 2.62 0.53
C SER A 215 36.51 4.08 0.74
N GLU A 216 35.87 4.70 -0.25
CA GLU A 216 35.39 6.08 -0.18
C GLU A 216 34.33 6.27 0.90
N LEU A 217 33.38 5.32 1.01
CA LEU A 217 32.34 5.35 2.04
C LEU A 217 32.91 5.22 3.46
N ARG A 218 33.96 4.40 3.65
CA ARG A 218 34.65 4.28 4.94
C ARG A 218 35.37 5.58 5.31
N GLU A 219 36.04 6.21 4.34
CA GLU A 219 36.70 7.49 4.56
C GLU A 219 35.69 8.61 4.86
N PHE A 220 34.55 8.62 4.16
CA PHE A 220 33.45 9.52 4.46
C PHE A 220 32.98 9.37 5.90
N HIS A 221 32.67 8.15 6.36
CA HIS A 221 32.20 7.93 7.72
C HIS A 221 33.23 8.30 8.79
N PHE A 222 34.53 8.17 8.51
CA PHE A 222 35.57 8.62 9.44
C PHE A 222 35.62 10.15 9.60
N ARG A 223 35.12 10.91 8.62
CA ARG A 223 35.18 12.38 8.59
C ARG A 223 33.94 13.07 9.17
N VAL A 224 32.85 12.34 9.42
CA VAL A 224 31.53 12.87 9.85
C VAL A 224 31.15 12.32 11.21
#